data_AF-A0AAD8PG43-F1
#
_entry.id   AF-A0AAD8PG43-F1
#
_cell.length_a   1.000
_cell.length_b   1.000
_cell.length_c   1.000
_cell.angle_alpha   90.00
_cell.angle_beta   90.00
_cell.angle_gamma   90.00
#
_symmetry.space_group_name_H-M   'P 1'
#
loop_
_entity.id
_entity.type
_entity.pdbx_description
1 polymer ?
#
loop_
_entity_poly.entity_id
_entity_poly.type
_entity_poly.pdbx_seq_one_letter_code
_entity_poly.pdbx_strand_id
1 'polypeptide(L)'
;MRFTWLLCHSLLLSVVRAICYQGFISSLHAPTQRARFTLFGNLRDREKLGRSHSPRKALLRALTTQVLRHGRIITTLNKARQTKPRVERIIKYSKKSNTRYARVLINRWLYDRELTENILKMAPIRFKERHGGYCRIRRLSYSTVGDNSKRAILELLDY
;
A
#
# COMPACT_ATOMS: atom_id res chain seq x y z
N MET A 1 11.96 -80.77 -32.36
CA MET A 1 11.18 -80.32 -31.18
C MET A 1 11.53 -78.85 -30.96
N ARG A 2 10.94 -77.88 -31.67
CA ARG A 2 9.59 -77.29 -31.54
C ARG A 2 9.36 -76.68 -30.16
N PHE A 3 9.38 -75.33 -30.11
CA PHE A 3 8.49 -74.43 -29.35
C PHE A 3 8.41 -74.68 -27.82
N THR A 4 8.74 -73.77 -26.90
CA THR A 4 8.29 -72.38 -26.78
C THR A 4 9.17 -71.63 -25.77
N TRP A 5 9.85 -70.58 -26.24
CA TRP A 5 10.32 -69.48 -25.39
C TRP A 5 9.18 -68.49 -25.20
N LEU A 6 8.31 -68.74 -24.22
CA LEU A 6 7.26 -67.82 -23.79
C LEU A 6 7.07 -68.04 -22.29
N LEU A 7 7.02 -66.93 -21.55
CA LEU A 7 6.74 -66.84 -20.11
C LEU A 7 7.93 -67.10 -19.16
N CYS A 8 8.88 -66.17 -19.14
CA CYS A 8 9.28 -65.59 -17.85
C CYS A 8 9.82 -64.17 -18.05
N HIS A 9 9.04 -63.38 -18.79
CA HIS A 9 9.19 -61.95 -18.95
C HIS A 9 8.08 -61.31 -18.12
N SER A 10 8.27 -61.16 -16.81
CA SER A 10 7.53 -60.22 -15.94
C SER A 10 7.72 -60.61 -14.48
N LEU A 11 8.72 -60.03 -13.80
CA LEU A 11 8.66 -59.70 -12.36
C LEU A 11 9.99 -59.20 -11.77
N LEU A 12 11.01 -58.89 -12.58
CA LEU A 12 12.26 -58.27 -12.11
C LEU A 12 12.55 -56.92 -12.79
N LEU A 13 11.51 -56.10 -12.99
CA LEU A 13 11.67 -54.73 -13.52
C LEU A 13 10.75 -53.70 -12.83
N SER A 14 10.45 -53.88 -11.54
CA SER A 14 9.45 -53.05 -10.83
C SER A 14 9.93 -52.36 -9.55
N VAL A 15 11.25 -52.35 -9.24
CA VAL A 15 11.75 -51.72 -7.99
C VAL A 15 12.78 -50.60 -8.22
N VAL A 16 13.35 -50.41 -9.42
CA VAL A 16 14.38 -49.36 -9.65
C VAL A 16 13.84 -48.13 -10.40
N ARG A 17 12.51 -47.92 -10.41
CA ARG A 17 11.89 -46.79 -11.15
C ARG A 17 11.02 -45.87 -10.27
N ALA A 18 11.38 -45.70 -8.99
CA ALA A 18 10.58 -44.92 -8.04
C ALA A 18 11.39 -44.06 -7.05
N ILE A 19 12.64 -43.67 -7.34
CA ILE A 19 13.46 -42.83 -6.41
C ILE A 19 13.90 -41.48 -6.99
N CYS A 20 13.65 -41.16 -8.27
CA CYS A 20 14.12 -39.88 -8.83
C CYS A 20 13.07 -39.11 -9.64
N TYR A 21 11.84 -39.03 -9.12
CA TYR A 21 10.84 -38.04 -9.53
C TYR A 21 10.26 -37.41 -8.26
N GLN A 22 10.94 -36.39 -7.74
CA GLN A 22 10.37 -35.14 -7.19
C GLN A 22 11.46 -34.45 -6.38
N GLY A 23 12.24 -33.55 -6.97
CA GLY A 23 13.18 -32.79 -6.15
C GLY A 23 14.29 -32.04 -6.84
N PHE A 24 14.14 -31.51 -8.06
CA PHE A 24 15.15 -30.59 -8.59
C PHE A 24 14.68 -29.68 -9.75
N ILE A 25 13.46 -29.12 -9.69
CA ILE A 25 13.08 -28.00 -10.56
C ILE A 25 12.26 -27.00 -9.74
N SER A 26 12.92 -26.25 -8.86
CA SER A 26 12.28 -25.14 -8.14
C SER A 26 13.33 -24.12 -7.70
N SER A 27 14.25 -23.74 -8.58
CA SER A 27 15.07 -22.56 -8.38
C SER A 27 14.90 -21.61 -9.56
N LEU A 28 14.70 -20.34 -9.20
CA LEU A 28 14.88 -19.16 -10.06
C LEU A 28 13.77 -18.85 -11.07
N HIS A 29 12.56 -18.65 -10.55
CA HIS A 29 11.78 -17.49 -11.00
C HIS A 29 11.53 -16.57 -9.82
N ALA A 30 12.60 -15.91 -9.34
CA ALA A 30 12.42 -14.71 -8.55
C ALA A 30 11.69 -13.73 -9.47
N PRO A 31 10.45 -13.30 -9.16
CA PRO A 31 9.83 -12.29 -9.98
C PRO A 31 10.72 -11.06 -9.86
N THR A 32 11.30 -10.63 -10.98
CA THR A 32 11.94 -9.32 -11.13
C THR A 32 10.83 -8.29 -11.00
N GLN A 33 10.35 -8.10 -9.76
CA GLN A 33 9.36 -7.11 -9.43
C GLN A 33 10.10 -5.78 -9.54
N ARG A 34 10.15 -5.22 -10.74
CA ARG A 34 10.28 -3.77 -10.95
C ARG A 34 9.01 -3.15 -10.34
N ALA A 35 8.95 -3.14 -9.01
CA ALA A 35 7.85 -2.58 -8.26
C ALA A 35 7.79 -1.12 -8.67
N ARG A 36 6.80 -0.77 -9.50
CA ARG A 36 6.55 0.61 -9.93
C ARG A 36 6.64 1.48 -8.68
N PHE A 37 7.62 2.39 -8.66
CA PHE A 37 7.97 3.28 -7.55
C PHE A 37 6.90 4.36 -7.31
N THR A 38 5.62 4.00 -7.41
CA THR A 38 4.50 4.93 -7.32
C THR A 38 3.81 4.72 -5.99
N LEU A 39 3.97 5.69 -5.09
CA LEU A 39 3.25 5.71 -3.83
C LEU A 39 1.73 5.64 -4.10
N PHE A 40 1.23 6.26 -5.16
CA PHE A 40 -0.21 6.45 -5.40
C PHE A 40 -0.79 5.74 -6.66
N GLY A 41 -0.09 4.73 -7.21
CA GLY A 41 -0.35 4.21 -8.57
C GLY A 41 -1.81 3.85 -8.92
N ASN A 42 -2.54 3.19 -8.01
CA ASN A 42 -3.93 2.75 -8.24
C ASN A 42 -4.91 3.28 -7.17
N LEU A 43 -4.94 4.58 -6.87
CA LEU A 43 -6.07 5.11 -6.07
C LEU A 43 -7.26 5.38 -6.97
N ARG A 44 -8.40 4.72 -6.70
CA ARG A 44 -9.68 5.10 -7.28
C ARG A 44 -10.13 6.43 -6.65
N ASP A 45 -9.95 7.53 -7.38
CA ASP A 45 -10.49 8.83 -7.00
C ASP A 45 -12.02 8.79 -7.14
N ARG A 46 -12.77 8.78 -6.03
CA ARG A 46 -14.25 8.62 -6.06
C ARG A 46 -14.99 9.85 -6.62
N GLU A 47 -14.49 11.04 -6.31
CA GLU A 47 -15.01 12.33 -6.78
C GLU A 47 -13.80 13.13 -7.25
N LYS A 48 -13.83 13.72 -8.46
CA LYS A 48 -12.74 14.58 -8.93
C LYS A 48 -12.91 15.99 -8.37
N LEU A 49 -11.82 16.62 -7.93
CA LEU A 49 -11.86 18.07 -7.69
C LEU A 49 -12.00 18.78 -9.05
N GLY A 50 -12.78 19.86 -9.12
CA GLY A 50 -12.91 20.70 -10.32
C GLY A 50 -11.65 21.52 -10.64
N ARG A 51 -10.48 20.90 -10.64
CA ARG A 51 -9.17 21.50 -10.92
C ARG A 51 -8.37 20.57 -11.84
N SER A 52 -7.51 21.16 -12.67
CA SER A 52 -6.58 20.42 -13.52
C SER A 52 -5.56 19.61 -12.69
N HIS A 53 -4.81 18.73 -13.35
CA HIS A 53 -3.96 17.73 -12.68
C HIS A 53 -2.88 18.35 -11.78
N SER A 54 -2.16 19.38 -12.24
CA SER A 54 -1.07 20.01 -11.50
C SER A 54 -1.53 20.74 -10.22
N PRO A 55 -2.52 21.66 -10.26
CA PRO A 55 -3.02 22.31 -9.05
C PRO A 55 -3.70 21.32 -8.09
N ARG A 56 -4.41 20.32 -8.63
CA ARG A 56 -5.02 19.26 -7.81
C ARG A 56 -3.97 18.46 -7.05
N LYS A 57 -2.86 18.11 -7.70
CA LYS A 57 -1.73 17.43 -7.07
C LYS A 57 -1.11 18.31 -5.98
N ALA A 58 -0.86 19.59 -6.24
CA ALA A 58 -0.31 20.53 -5.27
C ALA A 58 -1.22 20.68 -4.03
N LEU A 59 -2.52 20.89 -4.24
CA LEU A 59 -3.50 21.01 -3.16
C LEU A 59 -3.52 19.76 -2.26
N LEU A 60 -3.59 18.57 -2.88
CA LEU A 60 -3.65 17.33 -2.11
C LEU A 60 -2.33 17.03 -1.41
N ARG A 61 -1.17 17.44 -1.97
CA ARG A 61 0.11 17.42 -1.27
C ARG A 61 0.05 18.29 -0.03
N ALA A 62 -0.36 19.55 -0.15
CA ALA A 62 -0.46 20.49 0.95
C ALA A 62 -1.37 19.95 2.08
N LEU A 63 -2.57 19.46 1.72
CA LEU A 63 -3.48 18.86 2.70
C LEU A 63 -2.89 17.63 3.39
N THR A 64 -2.19 16.77 2.65
CA THR A 64 -1.53 15.59 3.24
C THR A 64 -0.47 16.02 4.25
N THR A 65 0.35 17.02 3.92
CA THR A 65 1.37 17.58 4.82
C THR A 65 0.73 18.16 6.08
N GLN A 66 -0.36 18.92 5.94
CA GLN A 66 -1.05 19.52 7.08
C GLN A 66 -1.65 18.47 8.04
N VAL A 67 -2.28 17.41 7.52
CA VAL A 67 -2.78 16.30 8.35
C VAL A 67 -1.65 15.64 9.12
N LEU A 68 -0.52 15.37 8.45
CA LEU A 68 0.59 14.67 9.08
C LEU A 68 1.31 15.53 10.12
N ARG A 69 1.37 16.85 9.90
CA ARG A 69 2.00 17.80 10.83
C ARG A 69 1.13 18.03 12.08
N HIS A 70 -0.14 18.34 11.89
CA HIS A 70 -1.04 18.77 12.97
C HIS A 70 -1.97 17.68 13.48
N GLY A 71 -2.00 16.52 12.83
CA GLY A 71 -2.86 15.38 13.17
C GLY A 71 -4.32 15.53 12.79
N ARG A 72 -4.86 16.75 12.88
CA ARG A 72 -6.24 17.07 12.62
C ARG A 72 -6.36 18.34 11.79
N ILE A 73 -7.20 18.30 10.75
CA ILE A 73 -7.52 19.48 9.94
C ILE A 73 -9.02 19.54 9.65
N ILE A 74 -9.51 20.76 9.41
CA ILE A 74 -10.89 21.00 8.99
C ILE A 74 -10.88 21.42 7.52
N THR A 75 -11.54 20.67 6.66
CA THR A 75 -11.60 20.93 5.21
C THR A 75 -13.00 20.66 4.67
N THR A 76 -13.20 20.72 3.34
CA THR A 76 -14.45 20.28 2.72
C THR A 76 -14.50 18.76 2.61
N LEU A 77 -15.70 18.18 2.63
CA LEU A 77 -15.91 16.73 2.60
C LEU A 77 -15.19 16.06 1.41
N ASN A 78 -15.28 16.67 0.22
CA ASN A 78 -14.70 16.13 -1.00
C ASN A 78 -13.15 16.15 -0.95
N LYS A 79 -12.57 17.22 -0.38
CA LYS A 79 -11.12 17.32 -0.16
C LYS A 79 -10.65 16.28 0.86
N ALA A 80 -11.35 16.15 1.99
CA ALA A 80 -11.04 15.17 3.03
C ALA A 80 -11.06 13.73 2.49
N ARG A 81 -12.08 13.37 1.70
CA ARG A 81 -12.21 12.06 1.05
C ARG A 81 -11.05 11.71 0.13
N GLN A 82 -10.52 12.68 -0.62
CA GLN A 82 -9.37 12.46 -1.51
C GLN A 82 -8.03 12.45 -0.78
N THR A 83 -7.90 13.23 0.29
CA THR A 83 -6.66 13.28 1.09
C THR A 83 -6.49 12.03 1.95
N LYS A 84 -7.57 11.51 2.55
CA LYS A 84 -7.55 10.31 3.43
C LYS A 84 -6.72 9.15 2.88
N PRO A 85 -6.99 8.61 1.67
CA PRO A 85 -6.26 7.44 1.19
C PRO A 85 -4.78 7.72 0.90
N ARG A 86 -4.38 9.00 0.75
CA ARG A 86 -2.98 9.38 0.58
C ARG A 86 -2.23 9.33 1.91
N VAL A 87 -2.83 9.90 2.95
CA VAL A 87 -2.32 9.88 4.32
C VAL A 87 -2.20 8.43 4.82
N GLU A 88 -3.27 7.64 4.68
CA GLU A 88 -3.27 6.23 5.11
C GLU A 88 -2.17 5.40 4.45
N ARG A 89 -1.88 5.70 3.18
CA ARG A 89 -0.85 4.98 2.45
C ARG A 89 0.56 5.37 2.89
N ILE A 90 0.80 6.64 3.19
CA ILE A 90 2.08 7.09 3.79
C ILE A 90 2.32 6.35 5.11
N ILE A 91 1.32 6.28 5.98
CA ILE A 91 1.41 5.54 7.25
C ILE A 91 1.67 4.05 6.99
N LYS A 92 0.95 3.44 6.05
CA LYS A 92 1.14 2.02 5.69
C LYS A 92 2.56 1.72 5.21
N TYR A 93 3.17 2.59 4.40
CA TYR A 93 4.57 2.40 3.98
C TYR A 93 5.55 2.63 5.12
N SER A 94 5.26 3.57 6.02
CA SER A 94 6.11 3.89 7.17
C SER A 94 6.20 2.73 8.16
N LYS A 95 5.17 1.86 8.23
CA LYS A 95 5.18 0.64 9.04
C LYS A 95 6.01 -0.51 8.46
N LYS A 96 6.43 -0.46 7.18
CA LYS A 96 7.16 -1.57 6.55
C LYS A 96 8.62 -1.61 7.04
N SER A 97 9.21 -2.81 7.07
CA SER A 97 10.59 -3.02 7.51
C SER A 97 11.65 -2.27 6.67
N ASN A 98 11.39 -2.05 5.38
CA ASN A 98 12.32 -1.33 4.51
C ASN A 98 12.17 0.20 4.64
N THR A 99 12.76 0.76 5.70
CA THR A 99 12.72 2.19 6.03
C THR A 99 13.34 3.07 4.94
N ARG A 100 14.44 2.61 4.31
CA ARG A 100 15.11 3.38 3.24
C ARG A 100 14.19 3.54 2.03
N TYR A 101 13.54 2.47 1.61
CA TYR A 101 12.59 2.51 0.49
C TYR A 101 11.37 3.37 0.82
N ALA A 102 10.82 3.24 2.03
CA ALA A 102 9.71 4.06 2.49
C ALA A 102 10.06 5.57 2.46
N ARG A 103 11.25 5.94 2.95
CA ARG A 103 11.75 7.32 2.93
C ARG A 103 11.80 7.90 1.52
N VAL A 104 12.40 7.19 0.56
CA VAL A 104 12.51 7.64 -0.83
C VAL A 104 11.14 7.87 -1.46
N LEU A 105 10.20 6.95 -1.22
CA LEU A 105 8.84 7.11 -1.72
C LEU A 105 8.16 8.33 -1.10
N ILE A 106 8.18 8.46 0.24
CA ILE A 106 7.49 9.54 0.95
C ILE A 106 8.06 10.91 0.53
N ASN A 107 9.39 11.04 0.41
CA ASN A 107 10.06 12.27 -0.04
C ASN A 107 9.70 12.69 -1.48
N ARG A 108 9.18 11.77 -2.31
CA ARG A 108 8.65 12.13 -3.63
C ARG A 108 7.35 12.95 -3.52
N TRP A 109 6.62 12.80 -2.40
CA TRP A 109 5.33 13.45 -2.15
C TRP A 109 5.37 14.55 -1.10
N LEU A 110 6.13 14.37 -0.02
CA LEU A 110 6.36 15.38 1.01
C LEU A 110 7.71 16.05 0.74
N TYR A 111 7.76 17.37 0.76
CA TYR A 111 9.01 18.11 0.61
C TYR A 111 9.77 18.27 1.93
N ASP A 112 9.04 18.19 3.05
CA ASP A 112 9.61 18.30 4.39
C ASP A 112 10.28 16.98 4.82
N ARG A 113 11.60 17.04 5.02
CA ARG A 113 12.43 15.90 5.40
C ARG A 113 12.26 15.54 6.87
N GLU A 114 12.20 16.54 7.75
CA GLU A 114 12.04 16.35 9.19
C GLU A 114 10.71 15.67 9.51
N LEU A 115 9.63 16.17 8.87
CA LEU A 115 8.32 15.55 9.01
C LEU A 115 8.33 14.08 8.57
N THR A 116 9.02 13.77 7.47
CA THR A 116 9.13 12.40 6.96
C THR A 116 9.85 11.49 7.95
N GLU A 117 10.94 11.95 8.55
CA GLU A 117 11.68 11.18 9.56
C GLU A 117 10.86 10.96 10.83
N ASN A 118 10.14 11.99 11.30
CA ASN A 118 9.26 11.88 12.45
C ASN A 118 8.16 10.85 12.22
N ILE A 119 7.55 10.82 11.02
CA ILE A 119 6.55 9.82 10.67
C ILE A 119 7.15 8.41 10.65
N LEU A 120 8.34 8.24 10.06
CA LEU A 120 9.01 6.93 9.99
C LEU A 120 9.34 6.38 11.38
N LYS A 121 9.70 7.24 12.33
CA LYS A 121 9.97 6.86 13.72
C LYS A 121 8.68 6.57 14.51
N MET A 122 7.69 7.44 14.42
CA MET A 122 6.49 7.40 15.27
C MET A 122 5.39 6.47 14.76
N ALA A 123 5.17 6.38 13.45
CA ALA A 123 4.10 5.57 12.87
C ALA A 123 4.13 4.08 13.24
N PRO A 124 5.28 3.36 13.23
CA PRO A 124 5.30 1.94 13.61
C PRO A 124 4.96 1.72 15.09
N ILE A 125 5.27 2.68 15.95
CA ILE A 125 4.97 2.63 17.40
C ILE A 125 3.48 2.91 17.62
N ARG A 126 2.97 4.04 17.11
CA ARG A 126 1.56 4.45 17.34
C ARG A 126 0.55 3.48 16.72
N PHE A 127 0.82 2.98 15.53
CA PHE A 127 -0.14 2.17 14.79
C PHE A 127 0.20 0.67 14.75
N LYS A 128 0.98 0.15 15.69
CA LYS A 128 1.50 -1.24 15.68
C LYS A 128 0.41 -2.26 15.40
N GLU A 129 -0.65 -2.24 16.20
CA GLU A 129 -1.76 -3.22 16.18
C GLU A 129 -2.73 -3.01 15.01
N ARG A 130 -2.77 -1.80 14.43
CA ARG A 130 -3.76 -1.44 13.41
C ARG A 130 -3.28 -1.81 12.00
N HIS A 131 -4.04 -2.63 11.29
CA HIS A 131 -3.73 -3.01 9.90
C HIS A 131 -4.22 -1.99 8.85
N GLY A 132 -5.19 -1.13 9.20
CA GLY A 132 -5.74 -0.12 8.30
C GLY A 132 -6.71 0.85 8.97
N GLY A 133 -7.22 1.82 8.20
CA GLY A 133 -8.15 2.83 8.70
C GLY A 133 -7.49 3.81 9.66
N TYR A 134 -6.28 4.31 9.33
CA TYR A 134 -5.51 5.21 10.19
C TYR A 134 -6.11 6.61 10.33
N CYS A 135 -7.02 6.99 9.42
CA CYS A 135 -7.66 8.30 9.43
C CYS A 135 -9.18 8.18 9.55
N ARG A 136 -9.77 9.08 10.34
CA ARG A 136 -11.21 9.25 10.47
C ARG A 136 -11.66 10.55 9.77
N ILE A 137 -12.82 10.49 9.12
CA ILE A 137 -13.50 11.67 8.57
C ILE A 137 -14.79 11.86 9.37
N ARG A 138 -14.95 13.02 10.01
CA ARG A 138 -16.18 13.40 10.70
C ARG A 138 -16.82 14.59 9.99
N ARG A 139 -18.08 14.49 9.61
CA ARG A 139 -18.82 15.63 9.03
C ARG A 139 -19.10 16.64 10.14
N LEU A 140 -18.96 17.92 9.83
CA LEU A 140 -19.45 18.97 10.72
C LEU A 140 -20.92 19.25 10.42
N SER A 141 -21.64 19.72 11.44
CA SER A 141 -23.05 20.15 11.31
C SER A 141 -23.18 21.41 10.47
N TYR A 142 -22.22 22.32 10.57
CA TYR A 142 -22.23 23.60 9.85
C TYR A 142 -21.46 23.55 8.53
N SER A 143 -22.07 24.12 7.50
CA SER A 143 -21.45 24.37 6.20
C SER A 143 -20.57 25.62 6.22
N THR A 144 -19.73 25.76 5.20
CA THR A 144 -18.99 27.02 4.98
C THR A 144 -19.97 28.17 4.70
N VAL A 145 -19.69 29.33 5.28
CA VAL A 145 -20.44 30.57 5.03
C VAL A 145 -20.14 31.05 3.61
N GLY A 146 -21.18 31.30 2.82
CA GLY A 146 -21.05 31.78 1.43
C GLY A 146 -21.39 30.72 0.39
N ASP A 147 -20.59 29.66 0.27
CA ASP A 147 -20.75 28.63 -0.77
C ASP A 147 -21.50 27.37 -0.31
N ASN A 148 -21.99 27.34 0.94
CA ASN A 148 -22.69 26.22 1.58
C ASN A 148 -21.97 24.86 1.42
N SER A 149 -20.65 24.87 1.30
CA SER A 149 -19.86 23.65 1.12
C SER A 149 -19.87 22.79 2.38
N LYS A 150 -20.19 21.50 2.23
CA LYS A 150 -20.14 20.51 3.33
C LYS A 150 -18.72 20.41 3.90
N ARG A 151 -18.56 20.72 5.19
CA ARG A 151 -17.27 20.61 5.89
C ARG A 151 -17.09 19.26 6.57
N ALA A 152 -15.83 18.84 6.69
CA ALA A 152 -15.43 17.64 7.41
C ALA A 152 -14.09 17.84 8.12
N ILE A 153 -13.97 17.22 9.29
CA ILE A 153 -12.73 17.05 10.03
C ILE A 153 -12.05 15.78 9.50
N LEU A 154 -10.79 15.90 9.12
CA LEU A 154 -9.92 14.77 8.82
C LEU A 154 -8.89 14.67 9.94
N GLU A 155 -8.92 13.56 10.67
CA GLU A 155 -8.06 13.32 11.83
C GLU A 155 -7.34 11.98 11.74
N LEU A 156 -6.08 11.96 12.18
CA LEU A 156 -5.37 10.72 12.49
C LEU A 156 -5.99 10.12 13.75
N LEU A 157 -6.21 8.80 13.72
CA LEU A 157 -6.56 8.08 14.94
C LEU A 157 -5.37 8.11 15.89
N ASP A 158 -5.66 8.17 17.18
CA ASP A 158 -4.68 8.16 18.25
C ASP A 158 -3.73 9.38 18.24
N TYR A 159 -4.16 10.54 17.70
CA TYR A 159 -3.37 11.79 17.67
C TYR A 159 -3.34 12.52 19.01
#